data_AF-A0A2R6CUN2-F1
#
_entry.id   AF-A0A2R6CUN2-F1
#
_cell.length_a   1.000
_cell.length_b   1.000
_cell.length_c   1.000
_cell.angle_alpha   90.00
_cell.angle_beta   90.00
_cell.angle_gamma   90.00
#
_symmetry.space_group_name_H-M   'P 1'
#
loop_
_entity.id
_entity.type
_entity.pdbx_description
1 polymer ?
#
loop_
_entity_poly.entity_id
_entity_poly.type
_entity_poly.pdbx_seq_one_letter_code
_entity_poly.pdbx_strand_id
1 'polypeptide(L)'
;MSDDRFGSSVALVGERALVGTYQGGDPYGSAYLFEYADSAWVQRAKLVADDGDSGDGFGAEVALAGERALVGASADEDPNGESAGSAYLFERDDDGWTQAGKLAADDGDSDDNFGVALALDGERALLGAWDDEDPNGDGAGSAYVFHLDGGVSTPTPTPTATPTPTETATPSPTPTATEMPAPTPTEADTPTATTAEDGPGFGVLAALSGVGGWLWWRRR
;
A
#
# COMPACT_ATOMS: atom_id res chain seq x y z
N MET A 1 1.88 -30.49 14.33
CA MET A 1 1.49 -29.14 14.75
C MET A 1 1.41 -28.35 13.46
N SER A 2 0.21 -28.01 13.02
CA SER A 2 -0.04 -27.47 11.67
C SER A 2 -0.64 -26.07 11.78
N ASP A 3 -0.02 -25.14 11.06
CA ASP A 3 -0.50 -23.79 10.71
C ASP A 3 -0.50 -22.70 11.79
N ASP A 4 0.46 -22.69 12.72
CA ASP A 4 0.64 -21.53 13.60
C ASP A 4 1.24 -20.29 12.95
N ARG A 5 1.71 -20.41 11.70
CA ARG A 5 2.42 -19.35 10.97
C ARG A 5 3.63 -18.85 11.78
N PHE A 6 4.28 -19.72 12.55
CA PHE A 6 5.47 -19.35 13.29
C PHE A 6 6.56 -18.81 12.37
N GLY A 7 7.06 -17.62 12.71
CA GLY A 7 7.97 -16.88 11.84
C GLY A 7 7.28 -16.03 10.79
N SER A 8 5.99 -15.69 10.98
CA SER A 8 5.28 -14.72 10.13
C SER A 8 5.99 -13.37 10.10
N SER A 9 6.53 -12.97 11.24
CA SER A 9 7.36 -11.79 11.45
C SER A 9 8.48 -12.10 12.44
N VAL A 10 9.62 -11.43 12.26
CA VAL A 10 10.81 -11.62 13.11
C VAL A 10 11.52 -10.29 13.36
N ALA A 11 11.94 -10.07 14.61
CA ALA A 11 12.79 -8.95 14.99
C ALA A 11 13.97 -9.44 15.83
N LEU A 12 15.12 -8.76 15.72
CA LEU A 12 16.37 -9.15 16.40
C LEU A 12 17.04 -7.92 17.02
N VAL A 13 17.45 -8.02 18.28
CA VAL A 13 18.33 -7.04 18.93
C VAL A 13 19.41 -7.75 19.75
N GLY A 14 20.67 -7.61 19.34
CA GLY A 14 21.77 -8.35 19.95
C GLY A 14 21.51 -9.86 19.94
N GLU A 15 21.48 -10.47 21.13
CA GLU A 15 21.25 -11.91 21.34
C GLU A 15 19.78 -12.24 21.64
N ARG A 16 18.84 -11.34 21.32
CA ARG A 16 17.40 -11.56 21.50
C ARG A 16 16.68 -11.54 20.17
N ALA A 17 15.76 -12.49 19.98
CA ALA A 17 14.86 -12.54 18.84
C ALA A 17 13.41 -12.54 19.34
N LEU A 18 12.52 -11.88 18.61
CA LEU A 18 11.08 -11.93 18.78
C LEU A 18 10.47 -12.52 17.51
N VAL A 19 9.60 -13.52 17.66
CA VAL A 19 9.03 -14.27 16.54
C VAL A 19 7.51 -14.32 16.66
N GLY A 20 6.81 -13.81 15.66
CA GLY A 20 5.35 -13.75 15.61
C GLY A 20 4.68 -15.06 15.17
N THR A 21 3.45 -15.25 15.65
CA THR A 21 2.49 -16.29 15.23
C THR A 21 1.08 -15.69 15.27
N TYR A 22 0.35 -15.66 14.17
CA TYR A 22 -0.98 -15.01 14.15
C TYR A 22 -2.14 -15.98 13.85
N GLN A 23 -1.87 -17.27 13.63
CA GLN A 23 -2.91 -18.30 13.38
C GLN A 23 -2.72 -19.58 14.22
N GLY A 24 -1.94 -19.48 15.29
CA GLY A 24 -1.34 -20.64 15.96
C GLY A 24 -1.90 -21.06 17.28
N GLY A 25 -2.93 -21.92 17.24
CA GLY A 25 -3.31 -22.84 18.33
C GLY A 25 -3.85 -22.20 19.61
N ASP A 26 -3.45 -20.97 19.91
CA ASP A 26 -4.15 -20.04 20.77
C ASP A 26 -5.07 -19.20 19.91
N PRO A 27 -6.32 -19.00 20.33
CA PRO A 27 -7.35 -18.35 19.52
C PRO A 27 -6.96 -16.94 19.03
N TYR A 28 -5.99 -16.29 19.67
CA TYR A 28 -5.71 -14.85 19.52
C TYR A 28 -4.36 -14.54 18.83
N GLY A 29 -3.51 -15.54 18.59
CA GLY A 29 -2.11 -15.34 18.17
C GLY A 29 -1.15 -15.08 19.35
N SER A 30 0.15 -14.94 19.07
CA SER A 30 1.22 -14.82 20.08
C SER A 30 2.54 -14.30 19.49
N ALA A 31 3.44 -13.82 20.34
CA ALA A 31 4.85 -13.58 19.97
C ALA A 31 5.81 -14.29 20.94
N TYR A 32 6.86 -14.91 20.43
CA TYR A 32 7.78 -15.73 21.20
C TYR A 32 9.14 -15.06 21.27
N LEU A 33 9.63 -14.84 22.50
CA LEU A 33 10.94 -14.25 22.73
C LEU A 33 11.98 -15.35 22.93
N PHE A 34 13.07 -15.28 22.19
CA PHE A 34 14.22 -16.14 22.30
C PHE A 34 15.46 -15.36 22.72
N GLU A 35 16.30 -15.98 23.54
CA GLU A 35 17.64 -15.50 23.86
C GLU A 35 18.69 -16.51 23.39
N TYR A 36 19.77 -16.03 22.79
CA TYR A 36 20.92 -16.84 22.43
C TYR A 36 21.83 -17.00 23.64
N ALA A 37 21.98 -18.24 24.13
CA ALA A 37 22.83 -18.59 25.25
C ALA A 37 23.43 -19.98 25.04
N ASP A 38 24.68 -20.19 25.47
CA ASP A 38 25.36 -21.48 25.39
C ASP A 38 25.35 -22.13 23.98
N SER A 39 25.52 -21.28 22.96
CA SER A 39 25.48 -21.66 21.54
C SER A 39 24.11 -22.14 21.02
N ALA A 40 23.02 -21.85 21.73
CA ALA A 40 21.66 -22.21 21.35
C ALA A 40 20.67 -21.07 21.57
N TRP A 41 19.61 -21.02 20.76
CA TRP A 41 18.45 -20.17 21.01
C TRP A 41 17.52 -20.86 22.00
N VAL A 42 17.17 -20.16 23.08
CA VAL A 42 16.28 -20.64 24.14
C VAL A 42 15.07 -19.72 24.21
N GLN A 43 13.86 -20.29 24.12
CA GLN A 43 12.63 -19.53 24.34
C GLN A 43 12.57 -19.08 25.81
N ARG A 44 12.44 -17.78 26.04
CA ARG A 44 12.37 -17.17 27.38
C ARG A 44 10.98 -16.71 27.77
N ALA A 45 10.19 -16.29 26.80
CA ALA A 45 8.84 -15.80 27.04
C ALA A 45 7.93 -16.13 25.86
N LYS A 46 6.63 -16.13 26.16
CA LYS A 46 5.54 -16.06 25.20
C LYS A 46 4.70 -14.85 25.59
N LEU A 47 4.59 -13.90 24.68
CA LEU A 47 3.81 -12.68 24.82
C LEU A 47 2.43 -12.92 24.22
N VAL A 48 1.40 -12.48 24.94
CA VAL A 48 -0.02 -12.51 24.54
C VAL A 48 -0.62 -11.19 25.00
N ALA A 49 -1.62 -10.67 24.26
CA ALA A 49 -2.38 -9.51 24.71
C ALA A 49 -3.23 -9.87 25.94
N ASP A 50 -3.31 -8.97 26.91
CA ASP A 50 -4.14 -9.14 28.12
C ASP A 50 -5.65 -9.23 27.78
N ASP A 51 -6.06 -8.58 26.70
CA ASP A 51 -7.42 -8.46 26.17
C ASP A 51 -7.61 -9.15 24.81
N GLY A 52 -6.62 -9.94 24.35
CA GLY A 52 -6.66 -10.54 23.01
C GLY A 52 -7.88 -11.44 22.79
N ASP A 53 -8.51 -11.28 21.62
CA ASP A 53 -9.63 -12.08 21.14
C ASP A 53 -9.35 -12.72 19.76
N SER A 54 -10.25 -13.61 19.36
CA SER A 54 -10.04 -14.50 18.24
C SER A 54 -10.31 -13.79 16.94
N GLY A 55 -9.24 -13.51 16.20
CA GLY A 55 -9.35 -12.76 14.95
C GLY A 55 -8.39 -11.58 14.91
N ASP A 56 -8.01 -11.04 16.07
CA ASP A 56 -7.22 -9.81 16.22
C ASP A 56 -5.88 -9.82 15.45
N GLY A 57 -5.36 -11.02 15.17
CA GLY A 57 -4.11 -11.19 14.44
C GLY A 57 -2.90 -10.81 15.27
N PHE A 58 -2.97 -10.91 16.60
CA PHE A 58 -1.84 -10.62 17.48
C PHE A 58 -0.61 -11.45 17.09
N GLY A 59 0.53 -10.78 16.93
CA GLY A 59 1.76 -11.44 16.48
C GLY A 59 1.89 -11.55 14.97
N ALA A 60 1.01 -10.93 14.19
CA ALA A 60 1.18 -10.80 12.75
C ALA A 60 2.45 -10.02 12.43
N GLU A 61 2.68 -8.92 13.14
CA GLU A 61 3.87 -8.08 13.03
C GLU A 61 4.55 -7.87 14.39
N VAL A 62 5.88 -7.80 14.40
CA VAL A 62 6.67 -7.62 15.63
C VAL A 62 7.83 -6.65 15.43
N ALA A 63 8.12 -5.84 16.45
CA ALA A 63 9.32 -5.01 16.52
C ALA A 63 9.99 -5.14 17.89
N LEU A 64 11.31 -4.97 17.95
CA LEU A 64 12.10 -5.17 19.17
C LEU A 64 13.24 -4.13 19.24
N ALA A 65 13.33 -3.39 20.35
CA ALA A 65 14.41 -2.44 20.59
C ALA A 65 14.70 -2.33 22.09
N GLY A 66 15.97 -2.45 22.48
CA GLY A 66 16.36 -2.36 23.89
C GLY A 66 15.61 -3.39 24.75
N GLU A 67 14.84 -2.95 25.72
CA GLU A 67 14.00 -3.76 26.61
C GLU A 67 12.51 -3.66 26.28
N ARG A 68 12.20 -3.22 25.06
CA ARG A 68 10.82 -3.03 24.58
C ARG A 68 10.53 -3.87 23.35
N ALA A 69 9.30 -4.35 23.27
CA ALA A 69 8.76 -5.07 22.13
C ALA A 69 7.41 -4.46 21.75
N LEU A 70 7.14 -4.38 20.46
CA LEU A 70 5.81 -4.12 19.93
C LEU A 70 5.30 -5.36 19.22
N VAL A 71 4.02 -5.64 19.43
CA VAL A 71 3.33 -6.75 18.76
C VAL A 71 2.03 -6.23 18.17
N GLY A 72 1.86 -6.37 16.87
CA GLY A 72 0.71 -5.87 16.13
C GLY A 72 -0.47 -6.84 16.20
N ALA A 73 -1.66 -6.29 16.24
CA ALA A 73 -2.94 -6.97 16.18
C ALA A 73 -3.87 -6.15 15.26
N SER A 74 -3.61 -6.21 13.95
CA SER A 74 -4.22 -5.30 12.99
C SER A 74 -5.72 -5.51 12.76
N ALA A 75 -6.27 -6.62 13.25
CA ALA A 75 -7.70 -6.92 13.16
C ALA A 75 -8.40 -6.78 14.52
N ASP A 76 -7.72 -6.26 15.54
CA ASP A 76 -8.34 -5.96 16.84
C ASP A 76 -9.45 -4.91 16.67
N GLU A 77 -10.57 -5.12 17.38
CA GLU A 77 -11.78 -4.31 17.25
C GLU A 77 -11.89 -3.20 18.32
N ASP A 78 -11.12 -3.30 19.41
CA ASP A 78 -11.16 -2.34 20.53
C ASP A 78 -10.00 -1.35 20.44
N PRO A 79 -10.24 -0.02 20.58
CA PRO A 79 -11.49 0.63 20.97
C PRO A 79 -12.33 1.19 19.81
N ASN A 80 -11.87 1.05 18.58
CA ASN A 80 -12.30 1.91 17.47
C ASN A 80 -13.24 1.25 16.45
N GLY A 81 -13.54 -0.05 16.60
CA GLY A 81 -14.44 -0.78 15.71
C GLY A 81 -13.74 -1.91 14.96
N GLU A 82 -14.53 -2.66 14.19
CA GLU A 82 -14.09 -3.86 13.47
C GLU A 82 -12.78 -3.62 12.70
N SER A 83 -11.75 -4.42 12.96
CA SER A 83 -10.47 -4.33 12.27
C SER A 83 -9.81 -2.93 12.26
N ALA A 84 -10.16 -2.06 13.21
CA ALA A 84 -9.49 -0.78 13.39
C ALA A 84 -8.02 -0.96 13.75
N GLY A 85 -7.72 -2.03 14.49
CA GLY A 85 -6.37 -2.52 14.76
C GLY A 85 -5.69 -1.85 15.96
N SER A 86 -4.74 -2.58 16.53
CA SER A 86 -3.98 -2.19 17.70
C SER A 86 -2.52 -2.65 17.61
N ALA A 87 -1.69 -2.12 18.50
CA ALA A 87 -0.39 -2.69 18.81
C ALA A 87 -0.13 -2.69 20.31
N TYR A 88 0.55 -3.72 20.80
CA TYR A 88 0.77 -3.94 22.22
C TYR A 88 2.25 -3.71 22.54
N LEU A 89 2.50 -2.83 23.51
CA LEU A 89 3.82 -2.57 24.06
C LEU A 89 4.10 -3.54 25.20
N PHE A 90 5.19 -4.29 25.08
CA PHE A 90 5.75 -5.07 26.17
C PHE A 90 7.08 -4.46 26.61
N GLU A 91 7.28 -4.38 27.91
CA GLU A 91 8.54 -3.96 28.52
C GLU A 91 9.13 -5.10 29.34
N ARG A 92 10.46 -5.18 29.36
CA ARG A 92 11.20 -6.12 30.17
C ARG A 92 11.68 -5.44 31.45
N ASP A 93 11.44 -6.07 32.58
CA ASP A 93 12.03 -5.74 33.87
C ASP A 93 12.73 -6.97 34.49
N ASP A 94 13.02 -6.89 35.80
CA ASP A 94 13.65 -7.96 36.57
C ASP A 94 12.78 -9.22 36.69
N ASP A 95 11.45 -9.08 36.59
CA ASP A 95 10.47 -10.16 36.74
C ASP A 95 10.11 -10.81 35.38
N GLY A 96 10.42 -10.14 34.26
CA GLY A 96 10.28 -10.70 32.92
C GLY A 96 9.72 -9.69 31.93
N TRP A 97 8.95 -10.19 30.96
CA TRP A 97 8.24 -9.33 30.00
C TRP A 97 6.80 -9.17 30.44
N THR A 98 6.32 -7.93 30.50
CA THR A 98 4.93 -7.60 30.85
C THR A 98 4.34 -6.62 29.84
N GLN A 99 3.02 -6.68 29.63
CA GLN A 99 2.31 -5.71 28.79
C GLN A 99 2.28 -4.36 29.51
N ALA A 100 2.92 -3.36 28.92
CA ALA A 100 2.98 -2.00 29.47
C ALA A 100 1.88 -1.10 28.90
N GLY A 101 1.30 -1.44 27.74
CA GLY A 101 0.19 -0.69 27.18
C GLY A 101 -0.32 -1.23 25.84
N LYS A 102 -1.51 -0.75 25.47
CA LYS A 102 -2.14 -0.91 24.15
C LYS A 102 -2.08 0.43 23.43
N LEU A 103 -1.67 0.41 22.17
CA LEU A 103 -1.59 1.56 21.28
C LEU A 103 -2.69 1.41 20.23
N ALA A 104 -3.47 2.46 20.04
CA ALA A 104 -4.48 2.59 18.99
C ALA A 104 -4.37 3.99 18.38
N ALA A 105 -4.85 4.17 17.14
CA ALA A 105 -4.98 5.49 16.55
C ALA A 105 -6.06 6.31 17.28
N ASP A 106 -5.79 7.59 17.55
CA ASP A 106 -6.76 8.49 18.23
C ASP A 106 -7.98 8.79 17.35
N ASP A 107 -7.78 8.73 16.04
CA ASP A 107 -8.74 8.91 14.95
C ASP A 107 -9.07 7.60 14.24
N GLY A 108 -8.69 6.46 14.82
CA GLY A 108 -8.94 5.16 14.20
C GLY A 108 -10.43 4.91 13.98
N ASP A 109 -10.77 4.34 12.82
CA ASP A 109 -12.09 3.83 12.46
C ASP A 109 -11.98 2.36 12.03
N SER A 110 -13.14 1.75 11.78
CA SER A 110 -13.24 0.37 11.29
C SER A 110 -12.47 0.20 9.99
N ASP A 111 -11.83 -0.95 9.83
CA ASP A 111 -11.03 -1.33 8.67
C ASP A 111 -9.72 -0.54 8.46
N ASP A 112 -9.31 0.38 9.34
CA ASP A 112 -8.03 1.10 9.23
C ASP A 112 -6.80 0.17 9.26
N ASN A 113 -6.94 -1.00 9.89
CA ASN A 113 -5.89 -1.99 10.07
C ASN A 113 -4.61 -1.41 10.73
N PHE A 114 -4.77 -0.57 11.74
CA PHE A 114 -3.66 0.00 12.50
C PHE A 114 -2.78 -1.10 13.11
N GLY A 115 -1.46 -0.91 13.09
CA GLY A 115 -0.51 -1.88 13.63
C GLY A 115 -0.12 -2.99 12.64
N VAL A 116 -0.53 -2.89 11.36
CA VAL A 116 -0.11 -3.81 10.29
C VAL A 116 1.39 -3.76 9.99
N ALA A 117 2.03 -2.63 10.29
CA ALA A 117 3.46 -2.40 10.11
C ALA A 117 4.01 -1.67 11.32
N LEU A 118 5.15 -2.13 11.85
CA LEU A 118 5.72 -1.62 13.10
C LEU A 118 7.20 -1.29 12.93
N ALA A 119 7.63 -0.20 13.54
CA ALA A 119 9.03 0.09 13.80
C ALA A 119 9.21 0.65 15.21
N LEU A 120 10.32 0.30 15.84
CA LEU A 120 10.62 0.70 17.21
C LEU A 120 12.08 1.15 17.30
N ASP A 121 12.30 2.36 17.82
CA ASP A 121 13.62 2.94 18.08
C ASP A 121 13.62 3.59 19.47
N GLY A 122 14.13 2.86 20.46
CA GLY A 122 14.19 3.32 21.86
C GLY A 122 12.80 3.61 22.45
N GLU A 123 12.44 4.89 22.52
CA GLU A 123 11.17 5.40 23.04
C GLU A 123 10.20 5.82 21.93
N ARG A 124 10.55 5.62 20.66
CA ARG A 124 9.70 6.00 19.53
C ARG A 124 9.17 4.77 18.82
N ALA A 125 7.86 4.71 18.68
CA ALA A 125 7.18 3.73 17.84
C ALA A 125 6.64 4.41 16.59
N LEU A 126 6.74 3.74 15.44
CA LEU A 126 6.05 4.11 14.20
C LEU A 126 5.14 2.96 13.80
N LEU A 127 3.86 3.25 13.57
CA LEU A 127 2.84 2.27 13.24
C LEU A 127 2.11 2.69 11.97
N GLY A 128 1.87 1.74 11.08
CA GLY A 128 1.07 1.95 9.87
C GLY A 128 -0.39 1.52 10.06
N ALA A 129 -1.29 2.24 9.42
CA ALA A 129 -2.68 1.86 9.16
C ALA A 129 -2.85 1.98 7.64
N TRP A 130 -2.96 0.85 6.93
CA TRP A 130 -2.79 0.86 5.47
C TRP A 130 -4.08 1.19 4.72
N ASP A 131 -5.24 0.94 5.32
CA ASP A 131 -6.55 1.22 4.70
C ASP A 131 -7.15 2.55 5.18
N ASP A 132 -6.61 3.13 6.26
CA ASP A 132 -7.06 4.42 6.81
C ASP A 132 -7.33 5.46 5.70
N GLU A 133 -8.58 5.91 5.65
CA GLU A 133 -9.08 6.84 4.65
C GLU A 133 -8.93 8.30 5.06
N ASP A 134 -8.60 8.60 6.30
CA ASP A 134 -8.51 9.97 6.75
C ASP A 134 -7.14 10.60 6.48
N PRO A 135 -7.09 11.90 6.12
CA PRO A 135 -8.17 12.74 5.60
C PRO A 135 -8.32 12.64 4.06
N ASN A 136 -7.71 11.65 3.39
CA ASN A 136 -7.43 11.69 1.95
C ASN A 136 -8.26 10.72 1.07
N GLY A 137 -9.20 10.00 1.65
CA GLY A 137 -10.08 9.01 1.02
C GLY A 137 -9.51 7.59 0.98
N ASP A 138 -10.34 6.66 0.51
CA ASP A 138 -10.14 5.20 0.41
C ASP A 138 -8.69 4.75 0.18
N GLY A 139 -8.12 4.02 1.15
CA GLY A 139 -6.80 3.39 1.06
C GLY A 139 -5.64 4.38 0.97
N ALA A 140 -5.79 5.60 1.48
CA ALA A 140 -4.72 6.58 1.54
C ALA A 140 -3.58 6.12 2.46
N GLY A 141 -3.96 5.47 3.56
CA GLY A 141 -3.08 5.00 4.61
C GLY A 141 -2.44 6.12 5.42
N SER A 142 -2.15 5.80 6.67
CA SER A 142 -1.52 6.70 7.64
C SER A 142 -0.35 6.06 8.35
N ALA A 143 0.50 6.92 8.91
CA ALA A 143 1.62 6.54 9.76
C ALA A 143 1.60 7.36 11.05
N TYR A 144 1.59 6.64 12.17
CA TYR A 144 1.42 7.17 13.51
C TYR A 144 2.72 7.07 14.28
N VAL A 145 3.17 8.18 14.87
CA VAL A 145 4.34 8.20 15.75
C VAL A 145 3.89 8.31 17.19
N PHE A 146 4.37 7.41 18.03
CA PHE A 146 4.16 7.44 19.47
C PHE A 146 5.48 7.63 20.21
N HIS A 147 5.41 8.40 21.29
CA HIS A 147 6.44 8.48 22.31
C HIS A 147 6.03 7.60 23.50
N LEU A 148 6.87 6.61 23.81
CA LEU A 148 6.60 5.57 24.80
C LEU A 148 7.11 6.00 26.18
N ASP A 149 6.49 7.03 26.76
CA ASP A 149 6.83 7.54 28.09
C ASP A 149 6.05 6.77 29.18
N GLY A 150 6.40 5.50 29.40
CA GLY A 150 6.04 4.70 30.60
C GLY A 150 4.58 4.73 31.09
N GLY A 151 3.59 5.10 30.27
CA GLY A 151 2.18 5.12 30.67
C GLY A 151 1.21 6.03 29.91
N VAL A 152 1.66 6.97 29.05
CA VAL A 152 0.73 7.69 28.15
C VAL A 152 1.38 7.92 26.79
N SER A 153 0.99 7.10 25.82
CA SER A 153 1.35 7.29 24.43
C SER A 153 0.25 8.13 23.78
N THR A 154 0.43 9.45 23.65
CA THR A 154 -0.45 10.25 22.78
C THR A 154 0.07 10.14 21.35
N PRO A 155 -0.68 9.60 20.39
CA PRO A 155 -0.26 9.65 18.99
C PRO A 155 -0.22 11.12 18.54
N THR A 156 0.77 11.45 17.72
CA THR A 156 0.66 12.61 16.83
C THR A 156 0.52 12.05 15.43
N PRO A 157 -0.61 12.23 14.73
CA PRO A 157 -0.69 11.86 13.33
C PRO A 157 0.43 12.60 12.58
N THR A 158 1.30 11.87 11.91
CA THR A 158 2.30 12.51 11.06
C THR A 158 1.55 13.01 9.83
N PRO A 159 1.65 14.30 9.45
CA PRO A 159 1.03 14.73 8.20
C PRO A 159 1.63 13.92 7.05
N THR A 160 0.82 13.05 6.43
CA THR A 160 1.20 12.27 5.26
C THR A 160 1.68 13.25 4.20
N ALA A 161 2.88 13.01 3.67
CA ALA A 161 3.47 13.89 2.68
C ALA A 161 2.49 14.01 1.51
N THR A 162 2.03 15.23 1.21
CA THR A 162 1.24 15.48 0.00
C THR A 162 2.02 14.89 -1.17
N PRO A 163 1.45 13.97 -1.98
CA PRO A 163 2.17 13.38 -3.07
C PRO A 163 2.73 14.50 -3.92
N THR A 164 4.06 14.57 -4.03
CA THR A 164 4.68 15.55 -4.93
C THR A 164 4.14 15.25 -6.31
N PRO A 165 3.47 16.20 -6.99
CA PRO A 165 2.91 15.93 -8.31
C PRO A 165 4.05 15.42 -9.19
N THR A 166 3.91 14.20 -9.70
CA THR A 166 4.84 13.67 -10.68
C THR A 166 4.79 14.62 -11.87
N GLU A 167 5.89 15.30 -12.16
CA GLU A 167 5.97 16.12 -13.36
C GLU A 167 5.59 15.24 -14.55
N THR A 168 4.45 15.53 -15.16
CA THR A 168 4.03 14.83 -16.37
C THR A 168 5.11 15.08 -17.40
N ALA A 169 5.78 14.00 -17.84
CA ALA A 169 6.80 14.10 -18.86
C ALA A 169 6.25 14.93 -20.03
N THR A 170 6.93 16.04 -20.34
CA THR A 170 6.59 16.85 -21.52
C THR A 170 6.60 15.90 -22.73
N PRO A 171 5.53 15.85 -23.54
CA PRO A 171 5.47 14.92 -24.66
C PRO A 171 6.69 15.15 -25.55
N SER A 172 7.47 14.08 -25.76
CA SER A 172 8.59 14.10 -26.69
C SER A 172 8.07 14.50 -28.08
N PRO A 173 8.72 15.43 -28.81
CA PRO A 173 8.24 15.86 -30.12
C PRO A 173 8.11 14.66 -31.05
N THR A 174 6.94 14.51 -31.68
CA THR A 174 6.70 13.46 -32.69
C THR A 174 7.73 13.59 -33.81
N PRO A 175 8.50 12.54 -34.15
CA PRO A 175 9.46 12.62 -35.24
C PRO A 175 8.72 12.91 -36.55
N THR A 176 9.16 13.95 -37.26
CA THR A 176 8.66 14.26 -38.61
C THR A 176 9.01 13.10 -39.53
N ALA A 177 8.02 12.50 -40.17
CA ALA A 177 8.24 11.45 -41.16
C ALA A 177 9.05 12.00 -42.33
N THR A 178 10.25 11.47 -42.56
CA THR A 178 11.00 11.69 -43.80
C THR A 178 10.25 11.00 -44.93
N GLU A 179 9.95 11.72 -46.01
CA GLU A 179 9.29 11.15 -47.18
C GLU A 179 10.08 9.95 -47.73
N MET A 180 9.37 8.82 -47.89
CA MET A 180 9.88 7.62 -48.54
C MET A 180 9.90 7.84 -50.06
N PRO A 181 10.97 7.49 -50.79
CA PRO A 181 11.01 7.70 -52.24
C PRO A 181 9.92 6.90 -52.96
N ALA A 182 9.29 7.54 -53.94
CA ALA A 182 8.20 6.96 -54.74
C ALA A 182 8.66 5.72 -55.53
N PRO A 183 7.83 4.67 -55.63
CA PRO A 183 8.17 3.49 -56.43
C PRO A 183 8.16 3.79 -57.94
N THR A 184 9.10 3.19 -58.66
CA THR A 184 9.17 3.23 -60.13
C THR A 184 7.95 2.54 -60.76
N PRO A 185 7.23 3.16 -61.72
CA PRO A 185 6.07 2.52 -62.35
C PRO A 185 6.50 1.35 -63.26
N THR A 186 5.84 0.22 -63.10
CA THR A 186 5.89 -0.94 -64.01
C THR A 186 4.85 -0.74 -65.11
N GLU A 187 5.23 -0.90 -66.39
CA GLU A 187 4.30 -0.81 -67.52
C GLU A 187 3.23 -1.90 -67.47
N ALA A 188 1.98 -1.52 -67.75
CA ALA A 188 0.83 -2.40 -67.80
C ALA A 188 0.54 -2.84 -69.25
N ASP A 189 0.30 -4.14 -69.44
CA ASP A 189 -0.09 -4.71 -70.73
C ASP A 189 -1.45 -4.20 -71.21
N THR A 190 -1.54 -3.98 -72.53
CA THR A 190 -2.68 -3.41 -73.25
C THR A 190 -3.89 -4.36 -73.28
N PRO A 191 -5.11 -3.96 -72.90
CA PRO A 191 -6.30 -4.78 -73.09
C PRO A 191 -6.83 -4.72 -74.53
N THR A 192 -7.09 -5.89 -75.11
CA THR A 192 -7.80 -6.06 -76.39
C THR A 192 -9.28 -5.73 -76.24
N ALA A 193 -9.81 -4.92 -77.17
CA ALA A 193 -11.17 -4.41 -77.20
C ALA A 193 -12.23 -5.50 -77.47
N THR A 194 -13.38 -5.40 -76.78
CA THR A 194 -14.62 -6.06 -77.15
C THR A 194 -15.73 -5.00 -77.30
N THR A 195 -16.47 -5.13 -78.39
CA THR A 195 -17.40 -4.19 -79.00
C THR A 195 -18.69 -3.97 -78.22
N ALA A 196 -19.23 -2.75 -78.39
CA ALA A 196 -20.42 -2.15 -77.81
C ALA A 196 -21.77 -2.83 -78.12
N GLU A 197 -22.77 -2.56 -77.26
CA GLU A 197 -24.18 -2.39 -77.65
C GLU A 197 -24.84 -1.24 -76.87
N ASP A 198 -25.90 -0.71 -77.48
CA ASP A 198 -26.45 0.64 -77.48
C ASP A 198 -27.36 1.02 -76.30
N GLY A 199 -27.44 2.32 -75.97
CA GLY A 199 -28.47 2.85 -75.07
C GLY A 199 -28.28 4.35 -74.72
N PRO A 200 -29.18 5.26 -75.16
CA PRO A 200 -28.99 6.71 -74.98
C PRO A 200 -29.74 7.26 -73.75
N GLY A 201 -29.18 8.29 -73.09
CA GLY A 201 -29.94 9.01 -72.05
C GLY A 201 -29.19 10.12 -71.29
N PHE A 202 -28.96 11.27 -71.95
CA PHE A 202 -28.89 12.68 -71.48
C PHE A 202 -28.60 12.98 -69.99
N GLY A 203 -27.53 13.71 -69.65
CA GLY A 203 -27.54 15.18 -69.41
C GLY A 203 -27.83 15.52 -67.93
N VAL A 204 -27.24 16.48 -67.20
CA VAL A 204 -26.72 17.83 -67.50
C VAL A 204 -25.82 18.29 -66.33
N LEU A 205 -24.99 19.29 -66.66
CA LEU A 205 -24.01 20.12 -65.96
C LEU A 205 -24.20 20.53 -64.49
N ALA A 206 -23.00 20.75 -63.93
CA ALA A 206 -22.60 21.58 -62.79
C ALA A 206 -23.06 23.06 -62.80
N ALA A 207 -23.06 23.67 -61.61
CA ALA A 207 -22.61 25.03 -61.29
C ALA A 207 -22.80 25.29 -59.78
N LEU A 208 -21.73 25.58 -59.01
CA LEU A 208 -21.33 26.91 -58.48
C LEU A 208 -22.32 27.43 -57.40
N SER A 209 -21.95 28.01 -56.25
CA SER A 209 -20.73 28.61 -55.68
C SER A 209 -21.10 29.20 -54.30
N GLY A 210 -20.13 29.64 -53.48
CA GLY A 210 -20.37 30.53 -52.32
C GLY A 210 -19.95 29.91 -50.98
N VAL A 211 -18.68 29.97 -50.56
CA VAL A 211 -17.97 31.09 -49.88
C VAL A 211 -18.58 31.48 -48.52
N GLY A 212 -17.80 31.32 -47.44
CA GLY A 212 -17.73 32.32 -46.38
C GLY A 212 -17.69 31.81 -44.93
N GLY A 213 -16.62 32.14 -44.21
CA GLY A 213 -16.71 32.48 -42.78
C GLY A 213 -15.83 31.67 -41.81
N TRP A 214 -14.65 32.21 -41.49
CA TRP A 214 -13.89 31.87 -40.28
C TRP A 214 -14.22 32.88 -39.17
N LEU A 215 -14.36 32.44 -37.92
CA LEU A 215 -14.31 33.32 -36.75
C LEU A 215 -13.69 32.61 -35.54
N TRP A 216 -12.62 33.22 -35.01
CA TRP A 216 -11.98 32.91 -33.73
C TRP A 216 -12.46 33.89 -32.65
N TRP A 217 -12.49 33.46 -31.38
CA TRP A 217 -12.22 34.32 -30.21
C TRP A 217 -11.57 33.52 -29.06
N ARG A 218 -10.46 34.06 -28.52
CA ARG A 218 -9.97 33.79 -27.15
C ARG A 218 -10.61 34.81 -26.20
N ARG A 219 -10.88 34.41 -24.95
CA ARG A 219 -11.12 35.35 -23.84
C ARG A 219 -9.86 35.50 -22.98
N ARG A 220 -9.87 36.68 -22.35
CA ARG A 220 -8.94 37.33 -21.41
C ARG A 220 -8.20 36.39 -20.46
#